data_AF-A0A4S2FDE2-F1
#
_entry.id   AF-A0A4S2FDE2-F1
#
_cell.length_a   1.000
_cell.length_b   1.000
_cell.length_c   1.000
_cell.angle_alpha   90.00
_cell.angle_beta   90.00
_cell.angle_gamma   90.00
#
_symmetry.space_group_name_H-M   'P 1'
#
loop_
_entity.id
_entity.type
_entity.pdbx_description
1 polymer ?
#
loop_
_entity_poly.entity_id
_entity_poly.type
_entity_poly.pdbx_seq_one_letter_code
_entity_poly.pdbx_strand_id
1 'polypeptide(L)'
;MYDLTKIKGHLSTINKHKAVVTWLCFRCGLYKQGLLHDLSKYTPTELKTGFKYYQGFRSPIDAQKEAEGCSMSWLHHKGRNPHHWEYWLDNAKTGVCAQPMPKRYVYEMFCDRVAASMIYQKEKYTDHSALDYYLNGRKRIMIHPETDRLILYLLCYLSENGLDKTCDYIRSLPKDD
;
A
#
# COMPACT_ATOMS: atom_id res chain seq x y z
N MET A 1 4.14 -28.82 8.07
CA MET A 1 4.66 -28.44 6.74
C MET A 1 3.66 -27.50 6.09
N TYR A 2 4.08 -26.41 5.43
CA TYR A 2 3.15 -25.51 4.75
C TYR A 2 2.65 -26.12 3.43
N ASP A 3 1.44 -25.75 3.03
CA ASP A 3 0.87 -26.13 1.73
C ASP A 3 1.63 -25.42 0.60
N LEU A 4 2.18 -26.21 -0.33
CA LEU A 4 2.93 -25.72 -1.49
C LEU A 4 2.08 -24.81 -2.39
N THR A 5 0.78 -25.04 -2.47
CA THR A 5 -0.16 -24.22 -3.24
C THR A 5 -0.27 -22.83 -2.63
N LYS A 6 -0.35 -22.75 -1.30
CA LYS A 6 -0.37 -21.48 -0.56
C LYS A 6 0.94 -20.72 -0.73
N ILE A 7 2.08 -21.40 -0.65
CA ILE A 7 3.40 -20.80 -0.86
C ILE A 7 3.49 -20.18 -2.26
N LYS A 8 3.23 -20.98 -3.30
CA LYS A 8 3.32 -20.53 -4.69
C LYS A 8 2.35 -19.39 -4.97
N GLY A 9 1.11 -19.51 -4.49
CA GLY A 9 0.10 -18.47 -4.63
C GLY A 9 0.52 -17.16 -3.97
N HIS A 10 0.95 -17.20 -2.72
CA HIS A 10 1.38 -16.01 -1.99
C HIS A 10 2.56 -15.30 -2.66
N LEU A 11 3.60 -16.04 -3.03
CA LEU A 11 4.78 -15.49 -3.70
C LEU A 11 4.40 -14.87 -5.05
N SER A 12 3.53 -15.52 -5.82
CA SER A 12 3.01 -14.99 -7.08
C SER A 12 2.29 -13.65 -6.88
N THR A 13 1.41 -13.56 -5.87
CA THR A 13 0.68 -12.31 -5.55
C THR A 13 1.62 -11.17 -5.17
N ILE A 14 2.55 -11.39 -4.22
CA ILE A 14 3.45 -10.30 -3.77
C ILE A 14 4.42 -9.86 -4.87
N ASN A 15 4.89 -10.79 -5.70
CA ASN A 15 5.78 -10.46 -6.82
C ASN A 15 5.04 -9.66 -7.90
N LYS A 16 3.80 -10.05 -8.22
CA LYS A 16 2.96 -9.28 -9.16
C LYS A 16 2.68 -7.88 -8.62
N HIS A 17 2.36 -7.77 -7.33
CA HIS A 17 2.15 -6.47 -6.65
C HIS A 17 3.37 -5.58 -6.75
N LYS A 18 4.52 -6.09 -6.28
CA LYS A 18 5.77 -5.35 -6.35
C LYS A 18 6.11 -4.90 -7.78
N ALA A 19 5.90 -5.75 -8.78
CA ALA A 19 6.19 -5.40 -10.18
C ALA A 19 5.30 -4.24 -10.68
N VAL A 20 4.00 -4.28 -10.39
CA VAL A 20 3.06 -3.21 -10.79
C VAL A 20 3.35 -1.90 -10.04
N VAL A 21 3.63 -1.97 -8.73
CA VAL A 21 4.03 -0.78 -7.97
C VAL A 21 5.34 -0.20 -8.48
N THR A 22 6.32 -1.03 -8.81
CA THR A 22 7.59 -0.59 -9.40
C THR A 22 7.35 0.14 -10.72
N TRP A 23 6.53 -0.44 -11.60
CA TRP A 23 6.16 0.19 -12.87
C TRP A 23 5.48 1.55 -12.66
N LEU A 24 4.47 1.64 -11.78
CA LEU A 24 3.78 2.91 -11.46
C LEU A 24 4.73 3.94 -10.85
N CYS A 25 5.58 3.52 -9.91
CA CYS A 25 6.58 4.38 -9.30
C CYS A 25 7.52 4.96 -10.36
N PHE A 26 7.99 4.15 -11.31
CA PHE A 26 8.87 4.61 -12.38
C PHE A 26 8.15 5.58 -13.33
N ARG A 27 6.86 5.35 -13.59
CA ARG A 27 6.01 6.32 -14.30
C ARG A 27 5.88 7.64 -13.55
N CYS A 28 5.91 7.63 -12.22
CA CYS A 28 5.85 8.83 -11.39
C CYS A 28 7.24 9.45 -11.08
N GLY A 29 8.34 8.88 -11.59
CA GLY A 29 9.71 9.32 -11.30
C GLY A 29 10.24 8.90 -9.92
N LEU A 30 9.61 7.92 -9.27
CA LEU A 30 9.92 7.43 -7.92
C LEU A 30 10.79 6.16 -7.97
N TYR A 31 11.94 6.22 -8.65
CA TYR A 31 12.75 5.03 -8.91
C TYR A 31 13.19 4.31 -7.64
N LYS A 32 13.66 5.05 -6.64
CA LYS A 32 14.08 4.48 -5.34
C LYS A 32 12.92 3.79 -4.63
N GLN A 33 11.74 4.42 -4.58
CA GLN A 33 10.55 3.85 -3.94
C GLN A 33 10.13 2.57 -4.66
N GLY A 34 10.04 2.57 -5.99
CA GLY A 34 9.67 1.36 -6.75
C GLY A 34 10.60 0.18 -6.47
N LEU A 35 11.91 0.41 -6.49
CA LEU A 35 12.90 -0.64 -6.21
C LEU A 35 12.80 -1.18 -4.77
N LEU A 36 12.60 -0.30 -3.79
CA LEU A 36 12.58 -0.65 -2.37
C LEU A 36 11.20 -1.04 -1.82
N HIS A 37 10.15 -0.83 -2.61
CA HIS A 37 8.77 -1.07 -2.21
C HIS A 37 8.61 -2.49 -1.67
N ASP A 38 8.06 -2.60 -0.46
CA ASP A 38 7.62 -3.84 0.17
C ASP A 38 8.68 -4.94 0.30
N LEU A 39 9.97 -4.60 0.34
CA LEU A 39 11.02 -5.61 0.53
C LEU A 39 10.88 -6.37 1.86
N SER A 40 10.17 -5.81 2.85
CA SER A 40 9.86 -6.51 4.10
C SER A 40 8.99 -7.77 3.91
N LYS A 41 8.20 -7.86 2.82
CA LYS A 41 7.34 -9.02 2.49
C LYS A 41 8.12 -10.31 2.32
N TYR A 42 9.42 -10.20 1.98
CA TYR A 42 10.32 -11.34 1.75
C TYR A 42 11.04 -11.80 3.02
N THR A 43 10.74 -11.19 4.17
CA THR A 43 11.30 -11.61 5.46
C THR A 43 10.57 -12.84 6.03
N PRO A 44 11.24 -13.67 6.86
CA PRO A 44 10.59 -14.82 7.50
C PRO A 44 9.32 -14.47 8.28
N THR A 45 9.30 -13.30 8.93
CA THR A 45 8.16 -12.81 9.72
C THR A 45 6.89 -12.68 8.87
N GLU A 46 7.00 -12.11 7.67
CA GLU A 46 5.86 -11.89 6.79
C GLU A 46 5.50 -13.11 5.95
N LEU A 47 6.53 -13.81 5.42
CA LEU A 47 6.33 -15.04 4.65
C LEU A 47 5.64 -16.13 5.45
N LYS A 48 5.94 -16.26 6.76
CA LYS A 48 5.26 -17.20 7.65
C LYS A 48 3.75 -16.99 7.67
N THR A 49 3.31 -15.74 7.82
CA THR A 49 1.87 -15.38 7.77
C THR A 49 1.31 -15.66 6.39
N GLY A 50 2.00 -15.26 5.33
CA GLY A 50 1.61 -15.53 3.94
C GLY A 50 1.36 -17.01 3.69
N PHE A 51 2.32 -17.87 4.02
CA PHE A 51 2.24 -19.31 3.76
C PHE A 51 1.15 -20.01 4.59
N LYS A 52 0.87 -19.53 5.81
CA LYS A 52 -0.18 -20.08 6.67
C LYS A 52 -1.58 -19.65 6.21
N TYR A 53 -1.75 -18.36 5.93
CA TYR A 53 -3.06 -17.70 5.80
C TYR A 53 -3.46 -17.34 4.36
N TYR A 54 -2.66 -17.69 3.34
CA TYR A 54 -3.04 -17.40 1.97
C TYR A 54 -4.32 -18.13 1.54
N GLN A 55 -5.23 -17.36 0.93
CA GLN A 55 -6.54 -17.81 0.44
C GLN A 55 -6.79 -17.46 -1.04
N GLY A 56 -5.96 -16.60 -1.64
CA GLY A 56 -6.04 -16.22 -3.06
C GLY A 56 -7.01 -15.09 -3.44
N PHE A 57 -7.90 -14.67 -2.54
CA PHE A 57 -8.88 -13.60 -2.82
C PHE A 57 -8.78 -12.38 -1.89
N ARG A 58 -7.95 -12.45 -0.83
CA ARG A 58 -7.73 -11.35 0.11
C ARG A 58 -6.36 -11.45 0.80
N SER A 59 -6.01 -10.46 1.60
CA SER A 59 -4.73 -10.39 2.32
C SER A 59 -4.61 -11.49 3.40
N PRO A 60 -3.50 -12.25 3.44
CA PRO A 60 -3.22 -13.18 4.54
C PRO A 60 -3.13 -12.51 5.92
N ILE A 61 -2.80 -11.20 5.94
CA ILE A 61 -2.75 -10.40 7.17
C ILE A 61 -4.13 -10.30 7.83
N ASP A 62 -5.20 -10.11 7.05
CA ASP A 62 -6.54 -9.96 7.61
C ASP A 62 -7.07 -11.28 8.15
N ALA A 63 -6.77 -12.39 7.46
CA ALA A 63 -7.02 -13.73 7.97
C ALA A 63 -6.27 -14.03 9.28
N GLN A 64 -5.03 -13.54 9.42
CA GLN A 64 -4.31 -13.65 10.69
C GLN A 64 -4.97 -12.82 11.79
N LYS A 65 -5.37 -11.57 11.52
CA LYS A 65 -6.05 -10.71 12.50
C LYS A 65 -7.35 -11.33 13.01
N GLU A 66 -8.14 -11.96 12.13
CA GLU A 66 -9.37 -12.65 12.52
C GLU A 66 -9.10 -13.88 13.39
N ALA A 67 -8.04 -14.63 13.10
CA ALA A 67 -7.71 -15.85 13.83
C ALA A 67 -6.99 -15.59 15.17
N GLU A 68 -6.16 -14.54 15.23
CA GLU A 68 -5.20 -14.31 16.33
C GLU A 68 -5.41 -12.95 17.03
N GLY A 69 -6.39 -12.16 16.62
CA GLY A 69 -6.67 -10.81 17.15
C GLY A 69 -5.67 -9.73 16.71
N CYS A 70 -4.50 -10.12 16.17
CA CYS A 70 -3.49 -9.23 15.63
C CYS A 70 -2.73 -9.90 14.49
N SER A 71 -1.94 -9.13 13.73
CA SER A 71 -1.03 -9.68 12.73
C SER A 71 0.39 -9.17 12.95
N MET A 72 1.27 -10.06 13.39
CA MET A 72 2.70 -9.75 13.52
C MET A 72 3.32 -9.38 12.18
N SER A 73 2.85 -9.98 11.09
CA SER A 73 3.24 -9.60 9.73
C SER A 73 2.85 -8.14 9.43
N TRP A 74 1.63 -7.72 9.76
CA TRP A 74 1.23 -6.31 9.59
C TRP A 74 2.06 -5.34 10.44
N LEU A 75 2.29 -5.66 11.72
CA LEU A 75 3.10 -4.82 12.60
C LEU A 75 4.53 -4.66 12.06
N HIS A 76 5.13 -5.76 11.60
CA HIS A 76 6.46 -5.76 10.98
C HIS A 76 6.50 -4.94 9.68
N HIS A 77 5.48 -5.12 8.85
CA HIS A 77 5.35 -4.53 7.53
C HIS A 77 5.15 -3.02 7.56
N LYS A 78 4.12 -2.57 8.28
CA LYS A 78 3.82 -1.13 8.39
C LYS A 78 4.94 -0.36 9.08
N GLY A 79 5.72 -1.03 9.96
CA GLY A 79 6.88 -0.45 10.62
C GLY A 79 8.17 -0.43 9.80
N ARG A 80 8.17 -0.93 8.56
CA ARG A 80 9.35 -0.96 7.65
C ARG A 80 9.13 -0.31 6.30
N ASN A 81 7.88 -0.08 5.92
CA ASN A 81 7.53 0.52 4.63
C ASN A 81 6.87 1.89 4.89
N PRO A 82 7.60 3.00 4.70
CA PRO A 82 7.12 4.33 5.08
C PRO A 82 5.98 4.87 4.21
N HIS A 83 5.56 4.18 3.16
CA HIS A 83 4.36 4.56 2.41
C HIS A 83 3.06 4.17 3.13
N HIS A 84 3.12 3.38 4.21
CA HIS A 84 1.97 3.19 5.10
C HIS A 84 1.87 4.34 6.09
N TRP A 85 0.68 4.94 6.19
CA TRP A 85 0.42 6.04 7.12
C TRP A 85 0.68 5.63 8.58
N GLU A 86 0.50 4.35 8.93
CA GLU A 86 0.77 3.84 10.28
C GLU A 86 2.25 3.92 10.69
N TYR A 87 3.17 4.00 9.72
CA TYR A 87 4.60 4.23 9.99
C TYR A 87 4.82 5.59 10.67
N TRP A 88 3.96 6.56 10.38
CA TRP A 88 4.05 7.95 10.81
C TRP A 88 3.17 8.26 12.01
N LEU A 89 2.84 7.24 12.81
CA LEU A 89 2.21 7.44 14.11
C LEU A 89 3.30 7.57 15.18
N ASP A 90 3.24 8.64 15.95
CA ASP A 90 4.20 8.93 17.01
C ASP A 90 3.50 9.22 18.35
N ASN A 91 4.24 9.07 19.44
CA ASN A 91 3.77 9.38 20.78
C ASN A 91 3.86 10.88 21.05
N ALA A 92 2.75 11.48 21.45
CA ALA A 92 2.69 12.84 21.98
C ALA A 92 2.18 12.85 23.42
N LYS A 93 2.23 14.02 24.08
CA LYS A 93 1.77 14.19 25.47
C LYS A 93 0.30 13.78 25.68
N THR A 94 -0.53 13.89 24.63
CA THR A 94 -1.97 13.58 24.67
C THR A 94 -2.31 12.21 24.07
N GLY A 95 -1.30 11.35 23.85
CA GLY A 95 -1.46 10.04 23.21
C GLY A 95 -0.83 9.99 21.82
N VAL A 96 -1.18 8.96 21.05
CA VAL A 96 -0.65 8.75 19.70
C VAL A 96 -1.21 9.82 18.74
N CYS A 97 -0.34 10.38 17.90
CA CYS A 97 -0.67 11.36 16.90
C CYS A 97 -0.07 11.01 15.53
N ALA A 98 -0.70 11.47 14.45
CA ALA A 98 -0.16 11.27 13.10
C ALA A 98 0.78 12.42 12.71
N GLN A 99 1.93 12.08 12.15
CA GLN A 99 2.91 13.00 11.60
C GLN A 99 2.74 13.16 10.08
N PRO A 100 3.09 14.33 9.50
CA PRO A 100 3.05 14.52 8.07
C PRO A 100 4.00 13.57 7.35
N MET A 101 3.48 12.86 6.35
CA MET A 101 4.31 12.03 5.46
C MET A 101 5.04 12.91 4.44
N PRO A 102 6.35 12.69 4.20
CA PRO A 102 7.05 13.26 3.05
C PRO A 102 6.35 12.89 1.74
N LYS A 103 6.27 13.82 0.78
CA LYS A 103 5.48 13.64 -0.46
C LYS A 103 5.84 12.37 -1.24
N ARG A 104 7.12 12.01 -1.30
CA ARG A 104 7.59 10.79 -1.99
C ARG A 104 6.87 9.53 -1.50
N TYR A 105 6.56 9.45 -0.20
CA TYR A 105 5.85 8.31 0.39
C TYR A 105 4.34 8.41 0.21
N VAL A 106 3.79 9.61 0.09
CA VAL A 106 2.38 9.78 -0.32
C VAL A 106 2.17 9.35 -1.77
N TYR A 107 3.11 9.66 -2.65
CA TYR A 107 3.07 9.20 -4.04
C TYR A 107 3.30 7.69 -4.15
N GLU A 108 4.21 7.12 -3.35
CA GLU A 108 4.35 5.65 -3.26
C GLU A 108 3.07 5.00 -2.75
N MET A 109 2.41 5.58 -1.73
CA MET A 109 1.11 5.12 -1.22
C MET A 109 0.02 5.17 -2.31
N PHE A 110 0.03 6.19 -3.16
CA PHE A 110 -0.85 6.25 -4.32
C PHE A 110 -0.58 5.07 -5.27
N CYS A 111 0.68 4.84 -5.67
CA CYS A 111 1.05 3.73 -6.55
C CYS A 111 0.67 2.36 -5.95
N ASP A 112 0.91 2.16 -4.65
CA ASP A 112 0.55 0.93 -3.92
C ASP A 112 -0.96 0.65 -4.00
N ARG A 113 -1.80 1.64 -3.70
CA ARG A 113 -3.27 1.50 -3.70
C ARG A 113 -3.83 1.21 -5.10
N VAL A 114 -3.29 1.88 -6.11
CA VAL A 114 -3.66 1.65 -7.51
C VAL A 114 -3.28 0.23 -7.94
N ALA A 115 -2.05 -0.20 -7.67
CA ALA A 115 -1.58 -1.55 -7.99
C ALA A 115 -2.39 -2.65 -7.29
N ALA A 116 -2.66 -2.48 -5.99
CA ALA A 116 -3.49 -3.41 -5.23
C ALA A 116 -4.88 -3.52 -5.84
N SER A 117 -5.50 -2.38 -6.20
CA SER A 117 -6.81 -2.35 -6.85
C SER A 117 -6.80 -3.09 -8.19
N MET A 118 -5.80 -2.87 -9.04
CA MET A 118 -5.64 -3.59 -10.31
C MET A 118 -5.51 -5.11 -10.12
N ILE A 119 -4.73 -5.53 -9.12
CA ILE A 119 -4.45 -6.95 -8.88
C ILE A 119 -5.66 -7.70 -8.34
N TYR A 120 -6.36 -7.11 -7.38
CA TYR A 120 -7.50 -7.76 -6.73
C TYR A 120 -8.78 -7.67 -7.56
N GLN A 121 -9.01 -6.56 -8.26
CA GLN A 121 -10.24 -6.36 -9.03
C GLN A 121 -10.14 -6.84 -10.48
N LYS A 122 -8.93 -6.98 -11.03
CA LYS A 122 -8.68 -7.50 -12.39
C LYS A 122 -9.53 -6.78 -13.45
N GLU A 123 -10.40 -7.51 -14.15
CA GLU A 123 -11.26 -6.97 -15.21
C GLU A 123 -12.31 -5.98 -14.68
N LYS A 124 -12.56 -5.97 -13.36
CA LYS A 124 -13.47 -5.02 -12.71
C LYS A 124 -12.78 -3.71 -12.30
N TYR A 125 -11.46 -3.62 -12.44
CA TYR A 125 -10.73 -2.41 -12.11
C TYR A 125 -11.19 -1.24 -12.98
N THR A 126 -11.47 -0.12 -12.33
CA THR A 126 -11.61 1.21 -12.94
C THR A 126 -10.70 2.20 -12.23
N ASP A 127 -10.45 3.36 -12.82
CA ASP A 127 -9.64 4.42 -12.19
C ASP A 127 -10.31 5.02 -10.92
N HIS A 128 -11.58 4.68 -10.64
CA HIS A 128 -12.24 4.96 -9.36
C HIS A 128 -11.85 3.99 -8.23
N SER A 129 -11.38 2.78 -8.55
CA SER A 129 -11.24 1.67 -7.59
C SER A 129 -10.42 2.03 -6.34
N ALA A 130 -9.30 2.73 -6.53
CA ALA A 130 -8.41 3.11 -5.44
C ALA A 130 -9.01 4.24 -4.58
N LEU A 131 -9.79 5.15 -5.19
CA LEU A 131 -10.53 6.18 -4.48
C LEU A 131 -11.65 5.57 -3.62
N ASP A 132 -12.44 4.65 -4.18
CA ASP A 132 -13.52 3.98 -3.46
C ASP A 132 -12.97 3.20 -2.25
N TYR A 133 -11.87 2.48 -2.44
CA TYR A 133 -11.18 1.79 -1.36
C TYR A 133 -10.72 2.77 -0.26
N TYR A 134 -10.15 3.92 -0.66
CA TYR A 134 -9.70 4.94 0.29
C TYR A 134 -10.88 5.52 1.08
N LEU A 135 -11.95 5.96 0.41
CA LEU A 135 -13.13 6.57 1.04
C LEU A 135 -13.82 5.61 2.02
N ASN A 136 -13.93 4.33 1.69
CA ASN A 136 -14.48 3.30 2.57
C ASN A 136 -13.66 3.13 3.86
N GLY A 137 -12.35 3.37 3.82
CA GLY A 137 -11.45 3.26 4.98
C GLY A 137 -11.23 4.58 5.73
N ARG A 138 -11.37 5.72 5.06
CA ARG A 138 -10.84 7.03 5.48
C ARG A 138 -11.28 7.48 6.87
N LYS A 139 -12.53 7.19 7.28
CA LYS A 139 -13.05 7.58 8.60
C LYS A 139 -12.49 6.74 9.76
N ARG A 140 -11.77 5.65 9.46
CA ARG A 140 -11.26 4.66 10.43
C ARG A 140 -9.74 4.71 10.59
N ILE A 141 -9.06 5.65 9.93
CA ILE A 141 -7.60 5.79 9.96
C ILE A 141 -7.19 7.04 10.73
N MET A 142 -6.00 7.01 11.31
CA MET A 142 -5.36 8.15 11.98
C MET A 142 -4.24 8.65 11.08
N ILE A 143 -4.58 9.56 10.15
CA ILE A 143 -3.65 10.09 9.15
C ILE A 143 -3.51 11.60 9.31
N HIS A 144 -2.32 12.15 9.07
CA HIS A 144 -2.10 13.59 9.18
C HIS A 144 -2.94 14.34 8.13
N PRO A 145 -3.59 15.48 8.46
CA PRO A 145 -4.50 16.18 7.55
C PRO A 145 -3.88 16.56 6.20
N GLU A 146 -2.59 16.95 6.18
CA GLU A 146 -1.91 17.29 4.92
C GLU A 146 -1.68 16.06 4.03
N THR A 147 -1.31 14.94 4.63
CA THR A 147 -1.15 13.66 3.94
C THR A 147 -2.49 13.20 3.38
N ASP A 148 -3.55 13.24 4.19
CA ASP A 148 -4.92 12.89 3.79
C ASP A 148 -5.40 13.73 2.61
N ARG A 149 -5.19 15.05 2.67
CA ARG A 149 -5.54 15.97 1.58
C ARG A 149 -4.81 15.62 0.29
N LEU A 150 -3.51 15.33 0.36
CA LEU A 150 -2.72 15.01 -0.82
C LEU A 150 -3.11 13.67 -1.43
N ILE A 151 -3.22 12.59 -0.64
CA ILE A 151 -3.61 11.29 -1.19
C ILE A 151 -5.03 11.32 -1.77
N LEU A 152 -5.97 11.99 -1.09
CA LEU A 152 -7.32 12.17 -1.61
C LEU A 152 -7.31 12.90 -2.94
N TYR A 153 -6.59 14.02 -3.03
CA TYR A 153 -6.48 14.79 -4.26
C TYR A 153 -5.95 13.95 -5.43
N LEU A 154 -4.89 13.16 -5.22
CA LEU A 154 -4.32 12.31 -6.27
C LEU A 154 -5.28 11.20 -6.71
N LEU A 155 -6.02 10.60 -5.78
CA LEU A 155 -7.02 9.57 -6.09
C LEU A 155 -8.24 10.14 -6.80
N CYS A 156 -8.69 11.35 -6.44
CA CYS A 156 -9.70 12.08 -7.20
C CYS A 156 -9.20 12.41 -8.62
N TYR A 157 -7.98 12.93 -8.74
CA TYR A 157 -7.38 13.26 -10.03
C TYR A 157 -7.30 12.02 -10.93
N LEU A 158 -6.90 10.87 -10.39
CA LEU A 158 -6.93 9.57 -11.09
C LEU A 158 -8.33 9.25 -11.62
N SER A 159 -9.35 9.33 -10.77
CA SER A 159 -10.72 8.98 -11.14
C SER A 159 -11.30 9.86 -12.25
N GLU A 160 -10.85 11.13 -12.34
CA GLU A 160 -11.35 12.11 -13.30
C GLU A 160 -10.53 12.16 -14.60
N ASN A 161 -9.22 11.91 -14.53
CA ASN A 161 -8.28 12.18 -15.62
C ASN A 161 -7.60 10.94 -16.18
N GLY A 162 -7.73 9.81 -15.48
CA GLY A 162 -7.12 8.54 -15.81
C GLY A 162 -5.65 8.43 -15.43
N LEU A 163 -5.14 7.20 -15.50
CA LEU A 163 -3.82 6.85 -14.98
C LEU A 163 -2.67 7.62 -15.62
N ASP A 164 -2.69 7.79 -16.95
CA ASP A 164 -1.57 8.38 -17.69
C ASP A 164 -1.33 9.83 -17.29
N LYS A 165 -2.37 10.65 -17.32
CA LYS A 165 -2.31 12.05 -16.89
C LYS A 165 -1.89 12.17 -15.42
N THR A 166 -2.36 11.26 -14.57
CA THR A 166 -2.03 11.28 -13.14
C THR A 166 -0.57 10.96 -12.88
N CYS A 167 -0.02 9.95 -13.57
CA CYS A 167 1.40 9.63 -13.47
C CYS A 167 2.29 10.78 -13.95
N ASP A 168 1.95 11.41 -15.08
CA ASP A 168 2.71 12.56 -15.59
C ASP A 168 2.61 13.78 -14.66
N TYR A 169 1.42 14.02 -14.10
CA TYR A 169 1.23 15.04 -13.09
C TYR A 169 2.11 14.79 -11.86
N ILE A 170 2.07 13.59 -11.26
CA ILE A 170 2.93 13.24 -10.11
C ILE A 170 4.41 13.36 -10.47
N ARG A 171 4.81 12.94 -11.69
CA ARG A 171 6.19 13.08 -12.18
C ARG A 171 6.65 14.54 -12.22
N SER A 172 5.76 15.49 -12.49
CA SER A 172 6.08 16.93 -12.47
C SER A 172 6.23 17.54 -11.07
N LEU A 173 5.65 16.92 -10.03
CA LEU A 173 5.65 17.47 -8.68
C LEU A 173 7.01 17.34 -7.97
N PRO A 174 7.33 18.18 -6.98
CA PRO A 174 8.48 17.97 -6.10
C PRO A 174 8.35 16.66 -5.30
N LYS A 175 9.47 15.94 -5.18
CA LYS A 175 9.64 14.79 -4.28
C LYS A 175 10.53 15.28 -3.16
N ASP A 176 9.96 15.52 -1.97
CA ASP A 176 10.77 15.93 -0.82
C ASP A 176 11.81 14.82 -0.51
N ASP A 177 12.98 15.18 0.03
CA ASP A 177 14.10 14.28 0.39
C ASP A 177 14.01 13.68 1.79
#